data_AF-A0A7C6N8R5-F1
#
_entry.id   AF-A0A7C6N8R5-F1
#
_cell.length_a   1.000
_cell.length_b   1.000
_cell.length_c   1.000
_cell.angle_alpha   90.00
_cell.angle_beta   90.00
_cell.angle_gamma   90.00
#
_symmetry.space_group_name_H-M   'P 1'
#
loop_
_entity.id
_entity.type
_entity.pdbx_description
1 polymer ?
#
loop_
_entity_poly.entity_id
_entity_poly.type
_entity_poly.pdbx_seq_one_letter_code
_entity_poly.pdbx_strand_id
1 'polypeptide(L)'
;GGWPLLNVMLELGLVADTGEYFEKYFGLGRPAYVTTEFVAIPEAVAAIKAAGGVPVLAHPGLYRGDGGEKDKKLALQADFFPELLAFGIEGVEVFANYHTPEETTYFLEACRRHNLLVTGGSDYHGDFAGRILGEPQLDEAYLPPLLARLDAVKN
;
A
#
# COMPACT_ATOMS: atom_id res chain seq x y z
N GLY A 1 10.52 8.05 -11.85
CA GLY A 1 9.54 7.30 -11.04
C GLY A 1 8.31 7.04 -11.88
N GLY A 2 7.47 6.09 -11.50
CA GLY A 2 6.36 5.63 -12.34
C GLY A 2 6.62 4.32 -13.09
N TRP A 3 5.65 3.89 -13.88
CA TRP A 3 5.73 2.72 -14.75
C TRP A 3 6.59 3.02 -15.98
N PRO A 4 7.81 2.45 -16.13
CA PRO A 4 8.71 2.81 -17.23
C PRO A 4 8.09 2.58 -18.60
N LEU A 5 7.33 1.49 -18.76
CA LEU A 5 6.63 1.18 -20.01
C LEU A 5 5.57 2.22 -20.36
N LEU A 6 4.76 2.66 -19.39
CA LEU A 6 3.78 3.74 -19.58
C LEU A 6 4.47 5.00 -20.11
N ASN A 7 5.57 5.42 -19.49
CA ASN A 7 6.29 6.63 -19.88
C ASN A 7 6.78 6.54 -21.33
N VAL A 8 7.38 5.41 -21.72
CA VAL A 8 7.81 5.18 -23.11
C VAL A 8 6.61 5.19 -24.08
N MET A 9 5.48 4.58 -23.69
CA MET A 9 4.30 4.54 -24.54
C MET A 9 3.64 5.93 -24.69
N LEU A 10 3.68 6.77 -23.66
CA LEU A 10 3.24 8.17 -23.74
C LEU A 10 4.17 8.99 -24.64
N GLU A 11 5.49 8.87 -24.46
CA GLU A 11 6.49 9.59 -25.27
C GLU A 11 6.39 9.25 -26.76
N LEU A 12 6.10 7.99 -27.09
CA LEU A 12 5.91 7.53 -28.47
C LEU A 12 4.50 7.81 -29.02
N GLY A 13 3.58 8.36 -28.21
CA GLY A 13 2.19 8.60 -28.60
C GLY A 13 1.38 7.32 -28.84
N LEU A 14 1.78 6.20 -28.20
CA LEU A 14 1.11 4.90 -28.30
C LEU A 14 -0.11 4.78 -27.37
N VAL A 15 -0.18 5.63 -26.34
CA VAL A 15 -1.34 5.84 -25.47
C VAL A 15 -1.51 7.34 -25.21
N ALA A 16 -2.73 7.77 -24.98
CA ALA A 16 -3.09 9.15 -24.67
C ALA A 16 -2.86 9.50 -23.21
N ASP A 17 -3.10 8.56 -22.30
CA ASP A 17 -3.01 8.76 -20.85
C ASP A 17 -2.77 7.45 -20.08
N THR A 18 -2.71 7.58 -18.76
CA THR A 18 -2.55 6.44 -17.84
C THR A 18 -3.73 5.49 -17.85
N GLY A 19 -4.95 6.02 -18.01
CA GLY A 19 -6.17 5.23 -18.08
C GLY A 19 -6.13 4.28 -19.26
N GLU A 20 -5.79 4.78 -20.45
CA GLU A 20 -5.65 3.95 -21.66
C GLU A 20 -4.59 2.86 -21.48
N TYR A 21 -3.46 3.18 -20.84
CA TYR A 21 -2.40 2.21 -20.56
C TYR A 21 -2.87 1.06 -19.66
N PHE A 22 -3.48 1.36 -18.51
CA PHE A 22 -4.01 0.36 -17.59
C PHE A 22 -5.22 -0.39 -18.16
N GLU A 23 -6.01 0.25 -19.02
CA GLU A 23 -7.13 -0.42 -19.65
C GLU A 23 -6.67 -1.40 -20.73
N LYS A 24 -5.73 -1.01 -21.59
CA LYS A 24 -5.38 -1.80 -22.78
C LYS A 24 -4.20 -2.74 -22.58
N TYR A 25 -3.20 -2.32 -21.80
CA TYR A 25 -1.89 -2.96 -21.80
C TYR A 25 -1.50 -3.58 -20.47
N PHE A 26 -1.83 -2.95 -19.34
CA PHE A 26 -1.33 -3.37 -18.03
C PHE A 26 -2.43 -3.90 -17.10
N GLY A 27 -2.13 -4.94 -16.33
CA GLY A 27 -3.09 -5.59 -15.40
C GLY A 27 -3.48 -6.99 -15.84
N LEU A 28 -4.08 -7.78 -14.93
CA LEU A 28 -4.35 -9.19 -15.15
C LEU A 28 -5.06 -9.46 -16.49
N GLY A 29 -4.49 -10.33 -17.32
CA GLY A 29 -5.03 -10.69 -18.63
C GLY A 29 -4.75 -9.68 -19.75
N ARG A 30 -3.96 -8.63 -19.50
CA ARG A 30 -3.55 -7.64 -20.52
C ARG A 30 -2.17 -7.99 -21.12
N PRO A 31 -1.85 -7.49 -22.34
CA PRO A 31 -0.62 -7.86 -23.07
C PRO A 31 0.71 -7.62 -22.34
N ALA A 32 0.79 -6.61 -21.47
CA ALA A 32 1.98 -6.29 -20.68
C ALA A 32 1.94 -6.90 -19.28
N TYR A 33 0.96 -7.77 -18.97
CA TYR A 33 0.92 -8.49 -17.70
C TYR A 33 1.98 -9.58 -17.69
N VAL A 34 2.92 -9.44 -16.76
CA VAL A 34 3.90 -10.47 -16.45
C VAL A 34 3.68 -10.87 -15.01
N THR A 35 3.48 -12.17 -14.78
CA THR A 35 3.41 -12.71 -13.42
C THR A 35 4.76 -12.48 -12.75
N THR A 36 4.74 -11.74 -11.66
CA THR A 36 5.90 -11.52 -10.80
C THR A 36 5.75 -12.39 -9.57
N GLU A 37 6.74 -13.22 -9.29
CA GLU A 37 6.84 -13.90 -8.00
C GLU A 37 7.39 -12.90 -6.99
N PHE A 38 6.55 -12.52 -6.02
CA PHE A 38 6.98 -11.73 -4.89
C PHE A 38 7.47 -12.65 -3.77
N VAL A 39 8.38 -12.14 -2.93
CA VAL A 39 8.78 -12.82 -1.69
C VAL A 39 7.57 -13.02 -0.78
N ALA A 40 7.60 -14.07 0.03
CA ALA A 40 6.51 -14.32 0.96
C ALA A 40 6.46 -13.22 2.03
N ILE A 41 5.26 -12.89 2.55
CA ILE A 41 5.09 -11.86 3.59
C ILE A 41 6.03 -12.06 4.79
N PRO A 42 6.19 -13.28 5.36
CA PRO A 42 7.13 -13.50 6.46
C PRO A 42 8.58 -13.18 6.10
N GLU A 43 9.00 -13.44 4.86
CA GLU A 43 10.35 -13.17 4.38
C GLU A 43 10.59 -11.66 4.25
N ALA A 44 9.62 -10.93 3.69
CA ALA A 44 9.66 -9.48 3.61
C ALA A 44 9.73 -8.83 5.01
N VAL A 45 8.90 -9.31 5.94
CA VAL A 45 8.92 -8.84 7.34
C VAL A 45 10.27 -9.14 7.99
N ALA A 46 10.80 -10.35 7.82
CA ALA A 46 12.10 -10.73 8.36
C ALA A 46 13.22 -9.86 7.80
N ALA A 47 13.22 -9.57 6.50
CA ALA A 47 14.21 -8.70 5.86
C ALA A 47 14.15 -7.26 6.40
N ILE A 48 12.94 -6.69 6.56
CA ILE A 48 12.76 -5.35 7.14
C ILE A 48 13.29 -5.31 8.57
N LYS A 49 12.93 -6.30 9.40
CA LYS A 49 13.39 -6.37 10.79
C LYS A 49 14.90 -6.56 10.90
N ALA A 50 15.49 -7.42 10.06
CA ALA A 50 16.94 -7.64 10.02
C ALA A 50 17.72 -6.36 9.64
N ALA A 51 17.10 -5.45 8.88
CA ALA A 51 17.65 -4.14 8.55
C ALA A 51 17.42 -3.07 9.65
N GLY A 52 16.84 -3.43 10.80
CA GLY A 52 16.49 -2.47 11.85
C GLY A 52 15.30 -1.58 11.47
N GLY A 53 14.43 -2.06 10.57
CA GLY A 53 13.22 -1.38 10.13
C GLY A 53 11.96 -1.85 10.84
N VAL A 54 10.85 -1.15 10.56
CA VAL A 54 9.51 -1.45 11.09
C VAL A 54 8.61 -1.86 9.91
N PRO A 55 8.09 -3.09 9.87
CA PRO A 55 7.21 -3.53 8.79
C PRO A 55 5.82 -2.88 8.89
N VAL A 56 5.44 -2.19 7.82
CA VAL A 56 4.16 -1.47 7.70
C VAL A 56 3.42 -1.95 6.46
N LEU A 57 2.13 -2.20 6.61
CA LEU A 57 1.25 -2.59 5.52
C LEU A 57 0.84 -1.37 4.68
N ALA A 58 1.24 -1.31 3.42
CA ALA A 58 0.95 -0.18 2.53
C ALA A 58 -0.45 -0.27 1.89
N HIS A 59 -1.19 0.85 1.91
CA HIS A 59 -2.49 1.11 1.26
C HIS A 59 -3.41 -0.12 1.14
N PRO A 60 -3.80 -0.75 2.27
CA PRO A 60 -4.57 -1.99 2.29
C PRO A 60 -5.95 -1.92 1.61
N GLY A 61 -6.54 -0.73 1.49
CA GLY A 61 -7.81 -0.52 0.77
C GLY A 61 -7.74 -0.86 -0.71
N LEU A 62 -6.55 -1.09 -1.28
CA LEU A 62 -6.36 -1.60 -2.65
C LEU A 62 -6.37 -3.12 -2.77
N TYR A 63 -6.30 -3.87 -1.67
CA TYR A 63 -6.18 -5.33 -1.76
C TYR A 63 -7.51 -5.96 -2.16
N ARG A 64 -7.51 -6.76 -3.23
CA ARG A 64 -8.69 -7.44 -3.78
C ARG A 64 -8.45 -8.94 -3.79
N GLY A 65 -9.50 -9.70 -3.54
CA GLY A 65 -9.44 -11.16 -3.61
C GLY A 65 -9.49 -11.66 -5.05
N ASP A 66 -8.81 -12.76 -5.32
CA ASP A 66 -8.96 -13.50 -6.56
C ASP A 66 -10.26 -14.31 -6.49
N GLY A 67 -11.24 -13.99 -7.35
CA GLY A 67 -12.53 -14.72 -7.31
C GLY A 67 -13.73 -14.13 -8.06
N GLY A 68 -13.57 -13.07 -8.85
CA GLY A 68 -14.66 -12.51 -9.67
C GLY A 68 -15.55 -11.48 -8.96
N GLU A 69 -15.49 -11.39 -7.64
CA GLU A 69 -16.06 -10.27 -6.88
C GLU A 69 -15.06 -9.10 -6.86
N LYS A 70 -15.07 -8.30 -7.93
CA LYS A 70 -14.18 -7.14 -8.10
C LYS A 70 -14.24 -6.13 -6.92
N ASP A 71 -15.28 -6.20 -6.11
CA ASP A 71 -15.53 -5.30 -4.98
C ASP A 71 -15.09 -5.88 -3.62
N LYS A 72 -14.65 -7.15 -3.55
CA LYS A 72 -14.25 -7.77 -2.28
C LYS A 72 -12.88 -7.26 -1.84
N LYS A 73 -12.89 -6.27 -0.93
CA LYS A 73 -11.68 -5.73 -0.29
C LYS A 73 -11.19 -6.74 0.76
N LEU A 74 -10.00 -7.30 0.55
CA LEU A 74 -9.43 -8.30 1.47
C LEU A 74 -9.20 -7.69 2.85
N ALA A 75 -8.71 -6.46 2.88
CA ALA A 75 -8.33 -5.79 4.11
C ALA A 75 -9.48 -5.41 5.05
N LEU A 76 -10.73 -5.53 4.58
CA LEU A 76 -11.92 -5.27 5.39
C LEU A 76 -12.52 -6.55 6.01
N GLN A 77 -11.92 -7.71 5.75
CA GLN A 77 -12.37 -8.99 6.31
C GLN A 77 -11.90 -9.16 7.75
N ALA A 78 -12.69 -9.87 8.55
CA ALA A 78 -12.44 -10.03 9.99
C ALA A 78 -11.09 -10.67 10.31
N ASP A 79 -10.65 -11.64 9.50
CA ASP A 79 -9.45 -12.43 9.76
C ASP A 79 -8.17 -11.80 9.19
N PHE A 80 -8.29 -10.72 8.42
CA PHE A 80 -7.16 -10.09 7.73
C PHE A 80 -6.07 -9.61 8.70
N PHE A 81 -6.45 -8.85 9.74
CA PHE A 81 -5.50 -8.34 10.73
C PHE A 81 -4.88 -9.44 11.60
N PRO A 82 -5.64 -10.40 12.16
CA PRO A 82 -5.06 -11.53 12.87
C PRO A 82 -3.97 -12.29 12.09
N GLU A 83 -4.18 -12.56 10.80
CA GLU A 83 -3.19 -13.24 9.96
C GLU A 83 -1.91 -12.41 9.78
N LEU A 84 -2.06 -11.11 9.48
CA LEU A 84 -0.92 -10.21 9.31
C LEU A 84 -0.09 -10.03 10.59
N LEU A 85 -0.74 -10.00 11.74
CA LEU A 85 -0.07 -9.95 13.04
C LEU A 85 0.77 -11.20 13.27
N ALA A 86 0.31 -12.37 12.83
CA ALA A 86 1.10 -13.60 12.91
C ALA A 86 2.40 -13.54 12.09
N PHE A 87 2.43 -12.73 11.02
CA PHE A 87 3.65 -12.47 10.25
C PHE A 87 4.55 -11.40 10.86
N GLY A 88 4.07 -10.66 11.87
CA GLY A 88 4.84 -9.66 12.59
C GLY A 88 4.83 -8.27 11.96
N ILE A 89 3.77 -7.92 11.23
CA ILE A 89 3.46 -6.53 10.83
C ILE A 89 3.23 -5.67 12.08
N GLU A 90 3.73 -4.44 12.07
CA GLU A 90 3.71 -3.55 13.24
C GLU A 90 2.99 -2.23 12.98
N GLY A 91 2.61 -1.95 11.73
CA GLY A 91 1.85 -0.76 11.39
C GLY A 91 1.04 -0.92 10.11
N VAL A 92 0.16 0.05 9.87
CA VAL A 92 -0.67 0.13 8.67
C VAL A 92 -0.70 1.56 8.15
N GLU A 93 -0.60 1.69 6.83
CA GLU A 93 -0.89 2.93 6.14
C GLU A 93 -2.40 3.17 6.16
N VAL A 94 -2.84 3.98 7.11
CA VAL A 94 -4.26 4.29 7.34
C VAL A 94 -4.71 5.45 6.46
N PHE A 95 -3.87 6.47 6.31
CA PHE A 95 -4.16 7.64 5.50
C PHE A 95 -3.53 7.47 4.12
N ALA A 96 -4.37 7.14 3.13
CA ALA A 96 -3.96 6.96 1.74
C ALA A 96 -5.05 7.50 0.80
N ASN A 97 -4.67 7.93 -0.39
CA ASN A 97 -5.60 8.45 -1.42
C ASN A 97 -6.66 7.44 -1.89
N TYR A 98 -6.49 6.16 -1.56
CA TYR A 98 -7.39 5.06 -1.96
C TYR A 98 -8.44 4.69 -0.91
N HIS A 99 -8.39 5.32 0.26
CA HIS A 99 -9.27 4.99 1.36
C HIS A 99 -10.44 5.98 1.40
N THR A 100 -11.65 5.46 1.48
CA THR A 100 -12.80 6.30 1.85
C THR A 100 -12.67 6.72 3.34
N PRO A 101 -13.43 7.74 3.78
CA PRO A 101 -13.47 8.10 5.21
C PRO A 101 -13.85 6.92 6.12
N GLU A 102 -14.74 6.05 5.64
CA GLU A 102 -15.17 4.84 6.38
C GLU A 102 -14.03 3.81 6.47
N GLU A 103 -13.26 3.62 5.40
CA GLU A 103 -12.10 2.73 5.42
C GLU A 103 -10.99 3.26 6.32
N THR A 104 -10.75 4.58 6.26
CA THR A 104 -9.80 5.25 7.17
C THR A 104 -10.21 5.02 8.62
N THR A 105 -11.49 5.19 8.94
CA THR A 105 -12.05 4.95 10.27
C THR A 105 -11.87 3.48 10.68
N TYR A 106 -12.20 2.55 9.80
CA TYR A 106 -12.02 1.11 10.05
C TYR A 106 -10.55 0.75 10.33
N PHE A 107 -9.60 1.27 9.56
CA PHE A 107 -8.17 1.00 9.76
C PHE A 107 -7.62 1.66 11.03
N LEU A 108 -8.10 2.86 11.41
CA LEU A 108 -7.79 3.45 12.72
C LEU A 108 -8.26 2.55 13.87
N GLU A 109 -9.49 2.04 13.80
CA GLU A 109 -10.04 1.14 14.81
C GLU A 109 -9.29 -0.18 14.87
N ALA A 110 -8.91 -0.74 13.72
CA ALA A 110 -8.06 -1.92 13.65
C ALA A 110 -6.69 -1.67 14.31
N CYS A 111 -6.05 -0.55 14.01
CA CYS A 111 -4.77 -0.19 14.62
C CYS A 111 -4.89 -0.06 16.14
N ARG A 112 -5.95 0.60 16.63
CA ARG A 112 -6.23 0.72 18.06
C ARG A 112 -6.47 -0.63 18.73
N ARG A 113 -7.25 -1.53 18.11
CA ARG A 113 -7.56 -2.85 18.67
C ARG A 113 -6.34 -3.75 18.75
N HIS A 114 -5.43 -3.65 17.78
CA HIS A 114 -4.29 -4.54 17.64
C HIS A 114 -2.96 -3.92 18.06
N ASN A 115 -2.98 -2.69 18.61
CA ASN A 115 -1.79 -1.93 18.99
C ASN A 115 -0.78 -1.77 17.84
N LEU A 116 -1.29 -1.46 16.65
CA LEU A 116 -0.47 -1.20 15.46
C LEU A 116 -0.18 0.30 15.33
N LEU A 117 0.97 0.60 14.73
CA LEU A 117 1.32 1.96 14.33
C LEU A 117 0.43 2.43 13.18
N VAL A 118 0.11 3.72 13.21
CA VAL A 118 -0.64 4.41 12.16
C VAL A 118 0.34 5.18 11.30
N THR A 119 0.33 4.94 9.98
CA THR A 119 1.11 5.69 9.01
C THR A 119 0.23 6.22 7.89
N GLY A 120 0.84 7.00 6.99
CA GLY A 120 0.19 7.50 5.79
C GLY A 120 1.22 7.99 4.79
N GLY A 121 0.79 8.07 3.54
CA GLY A 121 1.67 8.37 2.43
C GLY A 121 0.88 8.81 1.22
N SER A 122 1.51 9.67 0.43
CA SER A 122 0.89 10.17 -0.80
C SER A 122 0.87 9.15 -1.94
N ASP A 123 1.76 8.15 -1.83
CA ASP A 123 2.05 7.22 -2.92
C ASP A 123 2.33 7.98 -4.24
N TYR A 124 2.96 9.16 -4.15
CA TYR A 124 3.17 10.05 -5.30
C TYR A 124 4.09 9.43 -6.35
N HIS A 125 3.60 9.35 -7.59
CA HIS A 125 4.31 8.75 -8.72
C HIS A 125 4.63 9.75 -9.84
N GLY A 126 4.36 11.04 -9.62
CA GLY A 126 4.37 12.07 -10.65
C GLY A 126 2.95 12.58 -10.95
N ASP A 127 2.86 13.71 -11.64
CA ASP A 127 1.60 14.43 -11.89
C ASP A 127 0.60 13.63 -12.75
N PHE A 128 1.08 12.66 -13.54
CA PHE A 128 0.25 11.81 -14.39
C PHE A 128 -0.63 10.83 -13.59
N ALA A 129 -0.30 10.56 -12.33
CA ALA A 129 -1.01 9.59 -11.50
C ALA A 129 -2.19 10.19 -10.71
N GLY A 130 -2.41 11.51 -10.81
CA GLY A 130 -3.48 12.21 -10.08
C GLY A 130 -3.30 12.21 -8.56
N ARG A 131 -2.06 12.00 -8.08
CA ARG A 131 -1.70 11.97 -6.66
C ARG A 131 -0.89 13.23 -6.37
N ILE A 132 -1.07 13.84 -5.19
CA ILE A 132 -0.39 15.07 -4.80
C ILE A 132 0.65 14.76 -3.73
N LEU A 133 1.88 15.22 -3.93
CA LEU A 133 2.95 15.02 -2.94
C LEU A 133 2.56 15.69 -1.62
N GLY A 134 2.59 14.90 -0.53
CA GLY A 134 2.20 15.36 0.80
C GLY A 134 0.71 15.22 1.13
N GLU A 135 -0.10 14.67 0.21
CA GLU A 135 -1.52 14.37 0.46
C GLU A 135 -1.79 12.86 0.42
N PRO A 136 -2.55 12.29 1.38
CA PRO A 136 -3.24 12.99 2.47
C PRO A 136 -2.28 13.48 3.57
N GLN A 137 -2.67 14.57 4.23
CA GLN A 137 -1.95 15.04 5.42
C GLN A 137 -2.32 14.18 6.62
N LEU A 138 -1.34 14.00 7.51
CA LEU A 138 -1.49 13.25 8.75
C LEU A 138 -1.24 14.17 9.93
N ASP A 139 -1.95 13.90 11.03
CA ASP A 139 -1.63 14.52 12.32
C ASP A 139 -0.22 14.12 12.76
N GLU A 140 0.59 15.09 13.15
CA GLU A 140 1.96 14.86 13.64
C GLU A 140 1.99 13.96 14.89
N ALA A 141 0.87 13.80 15.60
CA ALA A 141 0.75 12.89 16.74
C ALA A 141 1.08 11.42 16.39
N TYR A 142 0.99 11.02 15.12
CA TYR A 142 1.36 9.67 14.68
C TYR A 142 2.87 9.48 14.48
N LEU A 143 3.65 10.56 14.40
CA LEU A 143 5.09 10.49 14.17
C LEU A 143 5.90 10.03 15.40
N PRO A 144 5.68 10.56 16.63
CA PRO A 144 6.46 10.13 17.80
C PRO A 144 6.40 8.62 18.11
N PRO A 145 5.24 7.93 18.04
CA PRO A 145 5.20 6.48 18.24
C PRO A 145 6.03 5.71 17.20
N LEU A 146 6.01 6.14 15.94
CA LEU A 146 6.80 5.54 14.86
C LEU A 146 8.31 5.73 15.11
N LEU A 147 8.73 6.94 15.48
CA LEU A 147 10.12 7.24 15.79
C LEU A 147 10.61 6.45 17.00
N ALA A 148 9.83 6.41 18.09
CA ALA A 148 10.16 5.63 19.27
C ALA A 148 10.30 4.13 18.94
N ARG A 149 9.45 3.61 18.05
CA ARG A 149 9.56 2.22 17.60
C ARG A 149 10.82 1.98 16.78
N LEU A 150 11.16 2.89 15.88
CA LEU A 150 12.38 2.85 15.06
C LEU A 150 13.65 2.91 15.93
N ASP A 151 13.66 3.71 16.99
CA ASP A 151 14.77 3.77 17.93
C ASP A 151 14.91 2.45 18.71
N ALA A 152 13.79 1.80 19.04
CA ALA A 152 13.79 0.52 19.74
C ALA A 152 14.25 -0.69 18.90
N VAL A 153 14.17 -0.66 17.56
CA VAL A 153 14.73 -1.74 16.69
C VAL A 153 16.20 -1.55 16.34
N LYS A 154 16.73 -0.34 16.46
CA LYS A 154 18.13 -0.05 16.10
C LYS A 154 19.13 -0.42 17.20
N ASN A 155 18.65 -0.57 18.44
CA ASN A 155 19.42 -0.97 19.61
C ASN A 155 19.32 -2.48 19.86
#